data_AF-A0AA86N4X1-F1
#
_entry.id   AF-A0AA86N4X1-F1
#
_cell.length_a   1.000
_cell.length_b   1.000
_cell.length_c   1.000
_cell.angle_alpha   90.00
_cell.angle_beta   90.00
_cell.angle_gamma   90.00
#
_symmetry.space_group_name_H-M   'P 1'
#
loop_
_entity.id
_entity.type
_entity.pdbx_description
1 polymer ?
#
loop_
_entity_poly.entity_id
_entity_poly.type
_entity_poly.pdbx_seq_one_letter_code
_entity_poly.pdbx_strand_id
1 'polypeptide(L)'
;MEADANGLPLKYISVNPLSAKKGMRYGCVICGSDSIFVCTQCKTYYCSREHLSQDDQACHSLICERVEQINEILEMPLAARTRPEVSGRLILLQDECRRVCYLQSRRHVLEENVQLALPAAERSLQYARAVHGNESTELVSPLLALADVATIAGAKDSATQNVASAALLIRTFVQNRVKIIKPVLEQKINTDFKHLEVTSPWFCQEFTQQDEERNSYFLRSSLSSRLSTGQRGSVVSRAGSNGNRRARGVMSSLEVAVKVALGNQLADETFRGEGALLAQLQSRLHSSKARIMQAENKIPEALIEASQALYFSSLAYGVNSLQTALKTFMLCDFGGQSKIFSHGQLKSALIQAQNLMKKTLLEYYSPVIIVIEQLIKDKKIASSTCAKAKALLQEYNKAGFMAEEDRLGFRADLKEATLMSERCIFNLDEGAAKIECKFLIKLSRFCVEEPVGKVEIEELEEVAGELEHGDVLVHLAKIIF
;
A
#
# COMPACT_ATOMS: atom_id res chain seq x y z
N MET A 1 0.49 31.92 -15.56
CA MET A 1 -0.98 31.80 -15.61
C MET A 1 -1.53 33.19 -15.37
N GLU A 2 -2.28 33.73 -16.33
CA GLU A 2 -2.94 35.03 -16.17
C GLU A 2 -4.03 34.92 -15.10
N ALA A 3 -4.03 35.84 -14.14
CA ALA A 3 -5.01 35.90 -13.06
C ALA A 3 -5.91 37.12 -13.28
N ASP A 4 -7.20 37.00 -12.94
CA ASP A 4 -8.14 38.11 -13.00
C ASP A 4 -7.75 39.24 -12.03
N ALA A 5 -8.42 40.41 -12.15
CA ALA A 5 -8.29 41.55 -11.25
C ALA A 5 -8.46 41.20 -9.75
N ASN A 6 -9.04 40.02 -9.46
CA ASN A 6 -9.24 39.48 -8.12
C ASN A 6 -8.17 38.46 -7.69
N GLY A 7 -7.19 38.11 -8.52
CA GLY A 7 -6.14 37.12 -8.21
C GLY A 7 -6.62 35.66 -8.26
N LEU A 8 -7.64 35.35 -9.07
CA LEU A 8 -8.13 33.99 -9.32
C LEU A 8 -7.74 33.55 -10.74
N PRO A 9 -7.48 32.25 -10.98
CA PRO A 9 -7.34 31.73 -12.33
C PRO A 9 -8.61 32.02 -13.17
N LEU A 10 -8.42 32.41 -14.44
CA LEU A 10 -9.50 32.75 -15.40
C LEU A 10 -10.60 31.67 -15.56
N LYS A 11 -10.35 30.44 -15.11
CA LYS A 11 -11.31 29.33 -15.15
C LYS A 11 -12.41 29.40 -14.08
N TYR A 12 -12.40 30.37 -13.18
CA TYR A 12 -13.39 30.49 -12.12
C TYR A 12 -14.22 31.76 -12.22
N ILE A 13 -15.54 31.62 -12.12
CA ILE A 13 -16.46 32.77 -12.08
C ILE A 13 -17.33 32.72 -10.83
N SER A 14 -17.75 33.89 -10.36
CA SER A 14 -18.79 33.99 -9.34
C SER A 14 -20.16 33.90 -10.00
N VAL A 15 -21.04 33.09 -9.43
CA VAL A 15 -22.42 32.87 -9.87
C VAL A 15 -23.38 33.21 -8.75
N ASN A 16 -24.52 33.80 -9.12
CA ASN A 16 -25.61 34.03 -8.19
C ASN A 16 -26.28 32.68 -7.85
N PRO A 17 -26.43 32.29 -6.57
CA PRO A 17 -27.12 31.06 -6.17
C PRO A 17 -28.54 30.93 -6.74
N LEU A 18 -29.20 32.05 -7.03
CA LEU A 18 -30.54 32.10 -7.63
C LEU A 18 -30.58 31.71 -9.11
N SER A 19 -29.42 31.58 -9.76
CA SER A 19 -29.32 31.14 -11.17
C SER A 19 -29.53 29.63 -11.33
N ALA A 20 -29.66 28.87 -10.24
CA ALA A 20 -29.96 27.44 -10.30
C ALA A 20 -31.35 27.18 -10.88
N LYS A 21 -31.48 26.10 -11.66
CA LYS A 21 -32.79 25.64 -12.17
C LYS A 21 -33.74 25.46 -10.99
N LYS A 22 -35.00 25.88 -11.13
CA LYS A 22 -36.01 25.81 -10.07
C LYS A 22 -36.06 24.41 -9.44
N GLY A 23 -35.73 24.33 -8.15
CA GLY A 23 -35.69 23.06 -7.39
C GLY A 23 -34.32 22.37 -7.33
N MET A 24 -33.29 22.87 -8.00
CA MET A 24 -31.91 22.40 -7.86
C MET A 24 -31.09 23.33 -6.97
N ARG A 25 -30.19 22.75 -6.16
CA ARG A 25 -29.16 23.48 -5.40
C ARG A 25 -27.79 23.01 -5.87
N TYR A 26 -26.91 23.95 -6.14
CA TYR A 26 -25.50 23.66 -6.43
C TYR A 26 -24.73 23.66 -5.12
N GLY A 27 -24.46 22.47 -4.59
CA GLY A 27 -23.71 22.28 -3.35
C GLY A 27 -22.20 22.35 -3.58
N CYS A 28 -21.49 22.92 -2.61
CA CYS A 28 -20.04 22.97 -2.61
C CYS A 28 -19.47 21.56 -2.55
N VAL A 29 -18.44 21.27 -3.36
CA VAL A 29 -17.84 19.92 -3.39
C VAL A 29 -17.16 19.53 -2.08
N ILE A 30 -16.67 20.49 -1.29
CA ILE A 30 -16.02 20.23 0.00
C ILE A 30 -17.05 20.06 1.12
N CYS A 31 -17.98 21.00 1.30
CA CYS A 31 -18.85 21.03 2.48
C CYS A 31 -20.35 20.86 2.20
N GLY A 32 -20.77 20.80 0.94
CA GLY A 32 -22.18 20.67 0.54
C GLY A 32 -23.05 21.94 0.71
N SER A 33 -22.48 23.04 1.21
CA SER A 33 -23.19 24.33 1.37
C SER A 33 -23.52 24.99 0.02
N ASP A 34 -24.45 25.95 -0.01
CA ASP A 34 -24.84 26.64 -1.25
C ASP A 34 -23.65 27.36 -1.90
N SER A 35 -23.51 27.19 -3.22
CA SER A 35 -22.32 27.64 -3.95
C SER A 35 -22.45 29.02 -4.57
N ILE A 36 -21.36 29.77 -4.55
CA ILE A 36 -21.23 31.14 -5.10
C ILE A 36 -20.16 31.18 -6.20
N PHE A 37 -19.31 30.16 -6.30
CA PHE A 37 -18.26 30.06 -7.32
C PHE A 37 -18.44 28.79 -8.15
N VAL A 38 -18.05 28.86 -9.42
CA VAL A 38 -18.07 27.71 -10.33
C VAL A 38 -16.83 27.69 -11.22
N CYS A 39 -16.29 26.50 -11.47
CA CYS A 39 -15.31 26.25 -12.52
C CYS A 39 -16.02 26.27 -13.89
N THR A 40 -15.61 27.14 -14.81
CA THR A 40 -16.24 27.29 -16.12
C THR A 40 -16.04 26.10 -17.04
N GLN A 41 -14.97 25.33 -16.83
CA GLN A 41 -14.66 24.11 -17.59
C GLN A 41 -15.52 22.95 -17.12
N CYS A 42 -15.27 22.42 -15.93
CA CYS A 42 -15.92 21.22 -15.45
C CYS A 42 -17.21 21.46 -14.63
N LYS A 43 -17.72 22.69 -14.53
CA LYS A 43 -18.94 23.04 -13.77
C LYS A 43 -18.93 22.56 -12.31
N THR A 44 -17.77 22.58 -11.66
CA THR A 44 -17.64 22.24 -10.23
C THR A 44 -17.91 23.48 -9.37
N TYR A 45 -18.64 23.33 -8.27
CA TYR A 45 -19.17 24.44 -7.48
C TYR A 45 -18.55 24.57 -6.08
N TYR A 46 -18.40 25.80 -5.59
CA TYR A 46 -17.81 26.13 -4.29
C TYR A 46 -18.58 27.24 -3.56
N CYS A 47 -18.68 27.16 -2.23
CA CYS A 47 -19.34 28.17 -1.41
C CYS A 47 -18.44 29.38 -1.07
N SER A 48 -17.12 29.19 -1.02
CA SER A 48 -16.16 30.23 -0.69
C SER A 48 -14.94 30.17 -1.62
N ARG A 49 -14.20 31.29 -1.68
CA ARG A 49 -12.92 31.36 -2.39
C ARG A 49 -11.88 30.42 -1.77
N GLU A 50 -11.93 30.23 -0.45
CA GLU A 50 -11.04 29.33 0.28
C GLU A 50 -11.25 27.88 -0.17
N HIS A 51 -12.50 27.41 -0.21
CA HIS A 51 -12.80 26.04 -0.67
C HIS A 51 -12.43 25.81 -2.13
N LEU A 52 -12.64 26.81 -2.99
CA LEU A 52 -12.17 26.77 -4.38
C LEU A 52 -10.66 26.63 -4.44
N SER A 53 -9.92 27.50 -3.73
CA SER A 53 -8.46 27.48 -3.73
C SER A 53 -7.89 26.19 -3.14
N GLN A 54 -8.53 25.66 -2.10
CA GLN A 54 -8.14 24.40 -1.46
C GLN A 54 -8.33 23.22 -2.41
N ASP A 55 -9.48 23.10 -3.08
CA ASP A 55 -9.72 22.01 -4.04
C ASP A 55 -8.80 22.11 -5.27
N ASP A 56 -8.59 23.33 -5.80
CA ASP A 56 -7.70 23.56 -6.96
C ASP A 56 -6.26 23.13 -6.70
N GLN A 57 -5.73 23.50 -5.53
CA GLN A 57 -4.39 23.12 -5.09
C GLN A 57 -4.29 21.64 -4.71
N ALA A 58 -5.34 21.06 -4.15
CA ALA A 58 -5.34 19.67 -3.70
C ALA A 58 -5.35 18.67 -4.87
N CYS A 59 -6.26 18.83 -5.83
CA CYS A 59 -6.31 17.92 -6.98
C CYS A 59 -7.06 18.45 -8.19
N HIS A 60 -7.93 19.46 -8.04
CA HIS A 60 -8.84 19.86 -9.11
C HIS A 60 -8.14 20.35 -10.36
N SER A 61 -7.01 21.06 -10.23
CA SER A 61 -6.17 21.44 -11.38
C SER A 61 -5.73 20.26 -12.25
N LEU A 62 -5.54 19.08 -11.67
CA LEU A 62 -5.07 17.86 -12.37
C LEU A 62 -6.22 17.02 -12.94
N ILE A 63 -7.41 17.09 -12.34
CA ILE A 63 -8.56 16.28 -12.76
C ILE A 63 -9.60 17.07 -13.56
N CYS A 64 -9.49 18.40 -13.66
CA CYS A 64 -10.51 19.28 -14.24
C CYS A 64 -11.02 18.79 -15.61
N GLU A 65 -10.11 18.54 -16.55
CA GLU A 65 -10.44 18.07 -17.91
C GLU A 65 -11.15 16.70 -17.90
N ARG A 66 -10.75 15.80 -17.00
CA ARG A 66 -11.40 14.49 -16.85
C ARG A 66 -12.80 14.65 -16.26
N VAL A 67 -12.98 15.55 -15.30
CA VAL A 67 -14.29 15.87 -14.72
C VAL A 67 -15.22 16.50 -15.74
N GLU A 68 -14.71 17.35 -16.63
CA GLU A 68 -15.47 17.89 -17.77
C GLU A 68 -16.00 16.76 -18.66
N GLN A 69 -15.13 15.85 -19.10
CA GLN A 69 -15.54 14.69 -19.92
C GLN A 69 -16.53 13.77 -19.19
N ILE A 70 -16.36 13.57 -17.89
CA ILE A 70 -17.33 12.82 -17.07
C ILE A 70 -18.69 13.52 -17.11
N ASN A 71 -18.72 14.84 -16.92
CA ASN A 71 -19.96 15.61 -16.92
C ASN A 71 -20.65 15.62 -18.30
N GLU A 72 -19.89 15.69 -19.40
CA GLU A 72 -20.45 15.53 -20.74
C GLU A 72 -21.18 14.19 -20.90
N ILE A 73 -20.56 13.09 -20.47
CA ILE A 73 -21.18 11.75 -20.49
C ILE A 73 -22.42 11.69 -19.56
N LEU A 74 -22.38 12.37 -18.42
CA LEU A 74 -23.49 12.45 -17.48
C LEU A 74 -24.63 13.40 -17.93
N GLU A 75 -24.40 14.26 -18.92
CA GLU A 75 -25.44 15.07 -19.56
C GLU A 75 -26.13 14.31 -20.72
N MET A 76 -25.51 13.25 -21.25
CA MET A 76 -26.11 12.42 -22.30
C MET A 76 -27.36 11.66 -21.84
N PRO A 77 -28.35 11.42 -22.73
CA PRO A 77 -29.52 10.57 -22.42
C PRO A 77 -29.10 9.17 -21.97
N LEU A 78 -29.89 8.57 -21.07
CA LEU A 78 -29.57 7.26 -20.47
C LEU A 78 -29.28 6.18 -21.52
N ALA A 79 -30.06 6.13 -22.61
CA ALA A 79 -29.89 5.16 -23.70
C ALA A 79 -28.53 5.26 -24.42
N ALA A 80 -27.92 6.45 -24.44
CA ALA A 80 -26.59 6.65 -25.01
C ALA A 80 -25.50 6.33 -23.97
N ARG A 81 -25.74 6.65 -22.70
CA ARG A 81 -24.80 6.38 -21.58
C ARG A 81 -24.62 4.89 -21.29
N THR A 82 -25.66 4.07 -21.47
CA THR A 82 -25.60 2.63 -21.20
C THR A 82 -24.89 1.84 -22.28
N ARG A 83 -24.49 2.47 -23.40
CA ARG A 83 -23.68 1.80 -24.42
C ARG A 83 -22.34 1.37 -23.82
N PRO A 84 -21.86 0.14 -24.09
CA PRO A 84 -20.69 -0.42 -23.42
C PRO A 84 -19.43 0.43 -23.59
N GLU A 85 -19.26 1.06 -24.75
CA GLU A 85 -18.14 1.97 -25.03
C GLU A 85 -18.18 3.23 -24.15
N VAL A 86 -19.36 3.81 -23.96
CA VAL A 86 -19.56 5.04 -23.19
C VAL A 86 -19.49 4.77 -21.69
N SER A 87 -20.14 3.69 -21.22
CA SER A 87 -20.08 3.28 -19.83
C SER A 87 -18.68 2.82 -19.43
N GLY A 88 -17.97 2.11 -20.31
CA GLY A 88 -16.56 1.76 -20.12
C GLY A 88 -15.66 2.98 -20.01
N ARG A 89 -15.83 3.97 -20.91
CA ARG A 89 -15.09 5.24 -20.83
C ARG A 89 -15.39 6.01 -19.54
N LEU A 90 -16.64 6.05 -19.09
CA LEU A 90 -17.00 6.70 -17.82
C LEU A 90 -16.29 6.06 -16.63
N ILE A 91 -16.28 4.73 -16.56
CA ILE A 91 -15.59 3.97 -15.51
C ILE A 91 -14.10 4.27 -15.52
N LEU A 92 -13.46 4.26 -16.69
CA LEU A 92 -12.03 4.56 -16.83
C LEU A 92 -11.70 5.98 -16.35
N LEU A 93 -12.45 7.00 -16.80
CA LEU A 93 -12.24 8.38 -16.40
C LEU A 93 -12.41 8.58 -14.88
N GLN A 94 -13.41 7.93 -14.28
CA GLN A 94 -13.63 7.98 -12.84
C GLN A 94 -12.52 7.26 -12.06
N ASP A 95 -12.01 6.14 -12.57
CA ASP A 95 -10.90 5.41 -11.94
C ASP A 95 -9.57 6.17 -12.02
N GLU A 96 -9.30 6.84 -13.15
CA GLU A 96 -8.16 7.76 -13.27
C GLU A 96 -8.27 8.91 -12.27
N CYS A 97 -9.44 9.54 -12.16
CA CYS A 97 -9.68 10.59 -11.16
C CYS A 97 -9.46 10.06 -9.73
N ARG A 98 -9.93 8.84 -9.42
CA ARG A 98 -9.69 8.17 -8.14
C ARG A 98 -8.21 8.03 -7.85
N ARG A 99 -7.42 7.50 -8.81
CA ARG A 99 -5.98 7.27 -8.69
C ARG A 99 -5.20 8.56 -8.51
N VAL A 100 -5.44 9.58 -9.35
CA VAL A 100 -4.79 10.89 -9.24
C VAL A 100 -5.07 11.53 -7.87
N CYS A 101 -6.32 11.54 -7.43
CA CYS A 101 -6.69 12.10 -6.12
C CYS A 101 -6.03 11.35 -4.95
N TYR A 102 -5.95 10.01 -5.03
CA TYR A 102 -5.26 9.20 -4.02
C TYR A 102 -3.77 9.55 -3.92
N LEU A 103 -3.10 9.71 -5.07
CA LEU A 103 -1.67 10.03 -5.12
C LEU A 103 -1.37 11.45 -4.61
N GLN A 104 -2.21 12.44 -4.96
CA GLN A 104 -2.09 13.79 -4.39
C GLN A 104 -2.34 13.81 -2.89
N SER A 105 -3.34 13.07 -2.40
CA SER A 105 -3.58 12.94 -0.97
C SER A 105 -2.33 12.40 -0.26
N ARG A 106 -1.74 11.30 -0.75
CA ARG A 106 -0.48 10.76 -0.22
C ARG A 106 0.64 11.78 -0.23
N ARG A 107 0.83 12.50 -1.33
CA ARG A 107 1.85 13.55 -1.43
C ARG A 107 1.67 14.60 -0.32
N HIS A 108 0.45 15.10 -0.13
CA HIS A 108 0.17 16.12 0.88
C HIS A 108 0.27 15.59 2.31
N VAL A 109 -0.05 14.32 2.55
CA VAL A 109 0.22 13.63 3.84
C VAL A 109 1.71 13.64 4.14
N LEU A 110 2.58 13.34 3.15
CA LEU A 110 4.03 13.37 3.33
C LEU A 110 4.60 14.79 3.52
N GLU A 111 3.88 15.80 3.04
CA GLU A 111 4.20 17.22 3.25
C GLU A 111 3.58 17.79 4.54
N GLU A 112 2.89 16.96 5.32
CA GLU A 112 2.14 17.35 6.54
C GLU A 112 1.06 18.42 6.29
N ASN A 113 0.64 18.59 5.04
CA ASN A 113 -0.35 19.57 4.59
C ASN A 113 -1.78 19.00 4.68
N VAL A 114 -2.31 18.90 5.89
CA VAL A 114 -3.65 18.33 6.17
C VAL A 114 -4.76 19.02 5.37
N GLN A 115 -4.68 20.35 5.21
CA GLN A 115 -5.69 21.16 4.53
C GLN A 115 -5.90 20.77 3.06
N LEU A 116 -4.84 20.32 2.38
CA LEU A 116 -4.90 19.86 0.99
C LEU A 116 -5.06 18.34 0.90
N ALA A 117 -4.52 17.60 1.87
CA ALA A 117 -4.58 16.15 1.86
C ALA A 117 -6.00 15.59 2.04
N LEU A 118 -6.81 16.25 2.88
CA LEU A 118 -8.19 15.84 3.17
C LEU A 118 -9.11 15.89 1.94
N PRO A 119 -9.28 17.03 1.24
CA PRO A 119 -10.15 17.08 0.07
C PRO A 119 -9.71 16.10 -1.04
N ALA A 120 -8.40 15.91 -1.25
CA ALA A 120 -7.91 14.92 -2.20
C ALA A 120 -8.29 13.47 -1.80
N ALA A 121 -8.18 13.13 -0.52
CA ALA A 121 -8.56 11.81 0.00
C ALA A 121 -10.06 11.54 -0.15
N GLU A 122 -10.90 12.52 0.21
CA GLU A 122 -12.36 12.43 0.11
C GLU A 122 -12.82 12.26 -1.34
N ARG A 123 -12.21 13.02 -2.27
CA ARG A 123 -12.50 12.90 -3.71
C ARG A 123 -12.11 11.52 -4.24
N SER A 124 -10.97 10.99 -3.81
CA SER A 124 -10.59 9.61 -4.16
C SER A 124 -11.64 8.60 -3.68
N LEU A 125 -12.10 8.70 -2.44
CA LEU A 125 -13.14 7.81 -1.90
C LEU A 125 -14.48 7.97 -2.65
N GLN A 126 -14.84 9.20 -3.02
CA GLN A 126 -16.05 9.49 -3.80
C GLN A 126 -16.03 8.76 -5.16
N TYR A 127 -14.93 8.88 -5.91
CA TYR A 127 -14.79 8.19 -7.19
C TYR A 127 -14.72 6.66 -7.01
N ALA A 128 -14.04 6.16 -5.97
CA ALA A 128 -14.01 4.73 -5.67
C ALA A 128 -15.41 4.15 -5.43
N ARG A 129 -16.26 4.86 -4.69
CA ARG A 129 -17.66 4.47 -4.46
C ARG A 129 -18.48 4.51 -5.75
N ALA A 130 -18.26 5.51 -6.60
CA ALA A 130 -18.96 5.65 -7.87
C ALA A 130 -18.64 4.50 -8.84
N VAL A 131 -17.38 4.07 -8.89
CA VAL A 131 -16.91 3.03 -9.82
C VAL A 131 -17.19 1.62 -9.29
N HIS A 132 -16.86 1.35 -8.04
CA HIS A 132 -16.83 -0.01 -7.51
C HIS A 132 -17.96 -0.33 -6.51
N GLY A 133 -18.74 0.67 -6.09
CA GLY A 133 -19.77 0.51 -5.06
C GLY A 133 -19.22 0.46 -3.63
N ASN A 134 -20.10 0.42 -2.64
CA ASN A 134 -19.72 0.60 -1.23
C ASN A 134 -19.05 -0.62 -0.57
N GLU A 135 -19.16 -1.80 -1.18
CA GLU A 135 -18.66 -3.06 -0.61
C GLU A 135 -17.35 -3.56 -1.26
N SER A 136 -16.77 -2.78 -2.17
CA SER A 136 -15.57 -3.18 -2.89
C SER A 136 -14.29 -2.99 -2.08
N THR A 137 -13.31 -3.88 -2.29
CA THR A 137 -11.95 -3.79 -1.76
C THR A 137 -11.18 -2.59 -2.30
N GLU A 138 -11.59 -2.03 -3.44
CA GLU A 138 -10.96 -0.84 -4.04
C GLU A 138 -11.13 0.43 -3.18
N LEU A 139 -12.05 0.41 -2.20
CA LEU A 139 -12.26 1.50 -1.24
C LEU A 139 -11.23 1.47 -0.11
N VAL A 140 -10.51 0.35 0.08
CA VAL A 140 -9.52 0.21 1.15
C VAL A 140 -8.42 1.27 1.03
N SER A 141 -7.86 1.47 -0.16
CA SER A 141 -6.76 2.45 -0.32
C SER A 141 -7.19 3.90 -0.02
N PRO A 142 -8.33 4.41 -0.55
CA PRO A 142 -8.84 5.72 -0.16
C PRO A 142 -9.21 5.85 1.32
N LEU A 143 -9.78 4.80 1.94
CA LEU A 143 -10.09 4.80 3.38
C LEU A 143 -8.82 4.91 4.23
N LEU A 144 -7.76 4.20 3.86
CA LEU A 144 -6.48 4.28 4.55
C LEU A 144 -5.81 5.64 4.35
N ALA A 145 -5.93 6.27 3.18
CA ALA A 145 -5.48 7.63 2.97
C ALA A 145 -6.20 8.62 3.90
N LEU A 146 -7.53 8.52 4.07
CA LEU A 146 -8.28 9.31 5.06
C LEU A 146 -7.82 9.03 6.50
N ALA A 147 -7.48 7.78 6.82
CA ALA A 147 -6.94 7.44 8.14
C ALA A 147 -5.58 8.11 8.38
N ASP A 148 -4.70 8.10 7.38
CA ASP A 148 -3.38 8.75 7.45
C ASP A 148 -3.54 10.27 7.64
N VAL A 149 -4.43 10.91 6.87
CA VAL A 149 -4.77 12.35 7.03
C VAL A 149 -5.29 12.63 8.43
N ALA A 150 -6.26 11.84 8.92
CA ALA A 150 -6.83 12.00 10.25
C ALA A 150 -5.79 11.80 11.36
N THR A 151 -4.81 10.92 11.15
CA THR A 151 -3.70 10.68 12.09
C THR A 151 -2.84 11.94 12.23
N ILE A 152 -2.44 12.56 11.11
CA ILE A 152 -1.65 13.81 11.12
C ILE A 152 -2.47 14.97 11.71
N ALA A 153 -3.76 15.02 11.42
CA ALA A 153 -4.68 16.02 11.98
C ALA A 153 -4.92 15.86 13.50
N GLY A 154 -4.47 14.75 14.12
CA GLY A 154 -4.74 14.42 15.52
C GLY A 154 -6.17 13.92 15.78
N ALA A 155 -6.97 13.66 14.74
CA ALA A 155 -8.35 13.18 14.81
C ALA A 155 -8.41 11.65 14.97
N LYS A 156 -8.05 11.15 16.16
CA LYS A 156 -7.87 9.72 16.46
C LYS A 156 -9.12 8.86 16.19
N ASP A 157 -10.29 9.35 16.57
CA ASP A 157 -11.55 8.60 16.40
C ASP A 157 -11.87 8.41 14.91
N SER A 158 -11.64 9.43 14.09
CA SER A 158 -11.82 9.34 12.64
C SER A 158 -10.79 8.39 12.00
N ALA A 159 -9.53 8.46 12.42
CA ALA A 159 -8.48 7.58 11.91
C ALA A 159 -8.78 6.10 12.19
N THR A 160 -9.15 5.78 13.43
CA THR A 160 -9.50 4.41 13.84
C THR A 160 -10.75 3.90 13.15
N GLN A 161 -11.77 4.75 12.95
CA GLN A 161 -12.98 4.40 12.21
C GLN A 161 -12.69 4.06 10.75
N ASN A 162 -11.84 4.83 10.08
CA ASN A 162 -11.45 4.61 8.69
C ASN A 162 -10.65 3.31 8.53
N VAL A 163 -9.70 3.04 9.44
CA VAL A 163 -8.96 1.77 9.50
C VAL A 163 -9.87 0.59 9.79
N ALA A 164 -10.83 0.72 10.71
CA ALA A 164 -11.78 -0.33 11.01
C ALA A 164 -12.66 -0.66 9.80
N SER A 165 -13.10 0.37 9.08
CA SER A 165 -13.87 0.23 7.83
C SER A 165 -13.07 -0.50 6.75
N ALA A 166 -11.80 -0.11 6.55
CA ALA A 166 -10.89 -0.78 5.63
C ALA A 166 -10.63 -2.25 6.00
N ALA A 167 -10.40 -2.53 7.29
CA ALA A 167 -10.21 -3.88 7.81
C ALA A 167 -11.46 -4.76 7.61
N LEU A 168 -12.65 -4.19 7.77
CA LEU A 168 -13.91 -4.90 7.52
C LEU A 168 -14.03 -5.31 6.05
N LEU A 169 -13.73 -4.41 5.11
CA LEU A 169 -13.76 -4.71 3.67
C LEU A 169 -12.78 -5.83 3.28
N ILE A 170 -11.56 -5.81 3.84
CA ILE A 170 -10.59 -6.90 3.63
C ILE A 170 -11.14 -8.21 4.19
N ARG A 171 -11.74 -8.18 5.38
CA ARG A 171 -12.28 -9.37 6.04
C ARG A 171 -13.47 -9.95 5.28
N THR A 172 -14.41 -9.12 4.83
CA THR A 172 -15.57 -9.55 4.05
C THR A 172 -15.15 -10.14 2.72
N PHE A 173 -14.15 -9.55 2.06
CA PHE A 173 -13.56 -10.09 0.85
C PHE A 173 -12.98 -11.49 1.05
N VAL A 174 -12.12 -11.67 2.06
CA VAL A 174 -11.55 -12.98 2.40
C VAL A 174 -12.65 -13.99 2.73
N GLN A 175 -13.66 -13.61 3.53
CA GLN A 175 -14.77 -14.48 3.86
C GLN A 175 -15.59 -14.90 2.63
N ASN A 176 -15.85 -13.98 1.69
CA ASN A 176 -16.57 -14.28 0.47
C ASN A 176 -15.77 -15.23 -0.43
N ARG A 177 -14.45 -15.04 -0.53
CA ARG A 177 -13.56 -15.97 -1.26
C ARG A 177 -13.54 -17.35 -0.62
N VAL A 178 -13.41 -17.42 0.71
CA VAL A 178 -13.47 -18.68 1.45
C VAL A 178 -14.79 -19.41 1.22
N LYS A 179 -15.93 -18.71 1.23
CA LYS A 179 -17.26 -19.31 0.96
C LYS A 179 -17.34 -19.95 -0.43
N ILE A 180 -16.70 -19.36 -1.44
CA ILE A 180 -16.69 -19.85 -2.82
C ILE A 180 -15.76 -21.05 -2.96
N ILE A 181 -14.55 -20.97 -2.39
CA ILE A 181 -13.48 -21.96 -2.59
C ILE A 181 -13.69 -23.21 -1.73
N LYS A 182 -14.12 -23.04 -0.48
CA LYS A 182 -14.29 -24.12 0.50
C LYS A 182 -15.07 -25.33 -0.03
N PRO A 183 -16.28 -25.20 -0.62
CA PRO A 183 -17.04 -26.36 -1.08
C PRO A 183 -16.33 -27.12 -2.21
N VAL A 184 -15.62 -26.40 -3.10
CA VAL A 184 -14.87 -27.00 -4.21
C VAL A 184 -13.70 -27.81 -3.68
N LEU A 185 -12.96 -27.27 -2.70
CA LEU A 185 -11.86 -27.99 -2.05
C LEU A 185 -12.35 -29.18 -1.23
N GLU A 186 -13.43 -29.03 -0.46
CA GLU A 186 -14.03 -30.13 0.29
C GLU A 186 -14.44 -31.28 -0.64
N GLN A 187 -15.03 -30.98 -1.80
CA GLN A 187 -15.36 -32.01 -2.78
C GLN A 187 -14.12 -32.70 -3.33
N LYS A 188 -13.07 -31.94 -3.68
CA LYS A 188 -11.82 -32.48 -4.23
C LYS A 188 -11.06 -33.36 -3.24
N ILE A 189 -10.91 -32.91 -2.00
CA ILE A 189 -10.25 -33.68 -0.94
C ILE A 189 -11.03 -34.99 -0.69
N ASN A 190 -12.36 -34.93 -0.67
CA ASN A 190 -13.19 -36.12 -0.49
C ASN A 190 -13.08 -37.11 -1.68
N THR A 191 -12.94 -36.64 -2.92
CA THR A 191 -12.71 -37.52 -4.07
C THR A 191 -11.32 -38.15 -4.05
N ASP A 192 -10.30 -37.37 -3.73
CA ASP A 192 -8.91 -37.84 -3.62
C ASP A 192 -8.80 -38.88 -2.50
N PHE A 193 -9.50 -38.65 -1.39
CA PHE A 193 -9.56 -39.59 -0.28
C PHE A 193 -10.22 -40.91 -0.67
N LYS A 194 -11.39 -40.88 -1.33
CA LYS A 194 -12.04 -42.09 -1.84
C LYS A 194 -11.16 -42.85 -2.84
N HIS A 195 -10.39 -42.14 -3.66
CA HIS A 195 -9.45 -42.77 -4.58
C HIS A 195 -8.30 -43.46 -3.84
N LEU A 196 -7.74 -42.81 -2.81
CA LEU A 196 -6.68 -43.36 -1.96
C LEU A 196 -7.14 -44.61 -1.19
N GLU A 197 -8.38 -44.63 -0.69
CA GLU A 197 -8.97 -45.83 -0.06
C GLU A 197 -8.99 -47.04 -1.01
N VAL A 198 -9.20 -46.79 -2.31
CA VAL A 198 -9.25 -47.85 -3.34
C VAL A 198 -7.85 -48.26 -3.80
N THR A 199 -6.93 -47.31 -3.99
CA THR A 199 -5.59 -47.58 -4.58
C THR A 199 -4.56 -48.05 -3.57
N SER A 200 -4.61 -47.59 -2.32
CA SER A 200 -3.63 -47.91 -1.29
C SER A 200 -4.29 -48.10 0.08
N PRO A 201 -5.11 -49.16 0.26
CA PRO A 201 -5.79 -49.42 1.52
C PRO A 201 -4.80 -49.65 2.68
N TRP A 202 -3.61 -50.18 2.40
CA TRP A 202 -2.55 -50.38 3.39
C TRP A 202 -2.01 -49.05 3.95
N PHE A 203 -1.95 -47.98 3.14
CA PHE A 203 -1.48 -46.66 3.58
C PHE A 203 -2.48 -46.02 4.55
N CYS A 204 -3.78 -46.14 4.28
CA CYS A 204 -4.83 -45.74 5.20
C CYS A 204 -4.78 -46.56 6.51
N GLN A 205 -4.43 -47.85 6.43
CA GLN A 205 -4.25 -48.76 7.57
C GLN A 205 -2.99 -48.47 8.41
N GLU A 206 -1.91 -48.04 7.78
CA GLU A 206 -0.64 -47.70 8.45
C GLU A 206 -0.71 -46.33 9.16
N PHE A 207 -1.38 -45.35 8.54
CA PHE A 207 -1.73 -44.09 9.21
C PHE A 207 -2.63 -44.31 10.44
N THR A 208 -3.51 -45.31 10.38
CA THR A 208 -4.32 -45.70 11.54
C THR A 208 -3.49 -46.34 12.63
N GLN A 209 -2.52 -47.19 12.30
CA GLN A 209 -1.63 -47.84 13.27
C GLN A 209 -0.65 -46.84 13.93
N GLN A 210 -0.08 -45.90 13.19
CA GLN A 210 0.84 -44.89 13.74
C GLN A 210 0.14 -43.90 14.69
N ASP A 211 -1.12 -43.55 14.44
CA ASP A 211 -1.92 -42.74 15.37
C ASP A 211 -2.40 -43.54 16.59
N GLU A 212 -2.65 -44.85 16.45
CA GLU A 212 -2.89 -45.75 17.59
C GLU A 212 -1.67 -45.80 18.53
N GLU A 213 -0.46 -45.87 17.98
CA GLU A 213 0.78 -45.80 18.75
C GLU A 213 0.93 -44.45 19.45
N ARG A 214 0.77 -43.31 18.74
CA ARG A 214 0.86 -41.96 19.33
C ARG A 214 -0.16 -41.70 20.44
N ASN A 215 -1.42 -42.11 20.27
CA ASN A 215 -2.44 -41.99 21.32
C ASN A 215 -2.16 -42.92 22.51
N SER A 216 -1.57 -44.10 22.28
CA SER A 216 -1.16 -45.00 23.37
C SER A 216 0.00 -44.41 24.21
N TYR A 217 0.93 -43.68 23.58
CA TYR A 217 1.99 -42.93 24.28
C TYR A 217 1.44 -41.74 25.08
N PHE A 218 0.47 -41.01 24.54
CA PHE A 218 -0.16 -39.88 25.24
C PHE A 218 -0.96 -40.34 26.47
N LEU A 219 -1.69 -41.46 26.34
CA LEU A 219 -2.42 -42.07 27.46
C LEU A 219 -1.46 -42.65 28.52
N ARG A 220 -0.34 -43.27 28.14
CA ARG A 220 0.69 -43.74 29.10
C ARG A 220 1.41 -42.59 29.82
N SER A 221 1.68 -41.48 29.14
CA SER A 221 2.24 -40.26 29.74
C SER A 221 1.29 -39.62 30.77
N SER A 222 -0.02 -39.57 30.45
CA SER A 222 -1.04 -39.02 31.35
C SER A 222 -1.34 -39.90 32.58
N LEU A 223 -1.04 -41.20 32.52
CA LEU A 223 -1.16 -42.13 33.65
C LEU A 223 0.09 -42.16 34.54
N SER A 224 1.28 -41.90 33.98
CA SER A 224 2.51 -41.82 34.78
C SER A 224 2.59 -40.56 35.65
N SER A 225 1.75 -39.56 35.40
CA SER A 225 1.65 -38.31 36.18
C SER A 225 0.56 -38.33 37.26
N ARG A 226 -0.17 -39.45 37.43
CA ARG A 226 -1.27 -39.58 38.42
C ARG A 226 -1.13 -40.75 39.40
N LEU A 227 0.06 -41.33 39.53
CA LEU A 227 0.37 -42.32 40.57
C LEU A 227 1.25 -41.70 41.66
N SER A 228 0.72 -40.66 42.31
CA SER A 228 1.21 -40.19 43.62
C SER A 228 0.07 -39.63 44.49
N THR A 229 -1.12 -40.21 44.43
CA THR A 229 -2.11 -40.02 45.50
C THR A 229 -3.03 -41.23 45.52
N GLY A 230 -2.98 -41.98 46.61
CA GLY A 230 -3.77 -43.18 46.80
C GLY A 230 -5.25 -42.85 46.94
N GLN A 231 -6.08 -43.61 46.22
CA GLN A 231 -7.38 -44.02 46.72
C GLN A 231 -7.81 -45.29 45.99
N ARG A 232 -8.00 -46.36 46.78
CA ARG A 232 -8.57 -47.63 46.34
C ARG A 232 -10.04 -47.39 45.99
N GLY A 233 -10.38 -47.58 44.72
CA GLY A 233 -11.75 -47.66 44.24
C GLY A 233 -11.89 -48.84 43.28
N SER A 234 -12.45 -49.93 43.78
CA SER A 234 -12.87 -51.10 43.00
C SER A 234 -13.93 -50.69 41.98
N VAL A 235 -13.64 -50.85 40.68
CA VAL A 235 -14.68 -50.90 39.64
C VAL A 235 -14.40 -52.07 38.70
N VAL A 236 -15.37 -52.97 38.72
CA VAL A 236 -15.47 -54.25 38.03
C VAL A 236 -15.45 -54.08 36.51
N SER A 237 -14.64 -54.92 35.87
CA SER A 237 -14.53 -55.14 34.44
C SER A 237 -15.86 -55.54 33.82
N ARG A 238 -16.34 -54.78 32.82
CA ARG A 238 -17.27 -55.29 31.80
C ARG A 238 -16.63 -55.15 30.43
N ALA A 239 -16.08 -56.27 29.97
CA ALA A 239 -15.65 -56.49 28.60
C ALA A 239 -16.90 -56.60 27.70
N GLY A 240 -17.02 -55.70 26.74
CA GLY A 240 -18.07 -55.76 25.72
C GLY A 240 -18.24 -54.42 25.00
N SER A 241 -18.11 -54.44 23.66
CA SER A 241 -18.39 -53.33 22.71
C SER A 241 -17.28 -52.32 22.34
N ASN A 242 -16.00 -52.69 22.38
CA ASN A 242 -14.92 -51.78 21.94
C ASN A 242 -14.72 -51.65 20.42
N GLY A 243 -15.45 -52.39 19.58
CA GLY A 243 -15.33 -52.27 18.11
C GLY A 243 -15.87 -50.94 17.55
N ASN A 244 -17.02 -50.46 18.06
CA ASN A 244 -17.70 -49.27 17.53
C ASN A 244 -17.19 -47.93 18.08
N ARG A 245 -16.39 -47.94 19.17
CA ARG A 245 -15.71 -46.72 19.67
C ARG A 245 -14.35 -46.49 18.99
N ARG A 246 -13.70 -47.54 18.51
CA ARG A 246 -12.40 -47.49 17.81
C ARG A 246 -12.50 -46.86 16.42
N ALA A 247 -13.53 -47.23 15.65
CA ALA A 247 -13.80 -46.59 14.35
C ALA A 247 -14.16 -45.09 14.46
N ARG A 248 -14.83 -44.67 15.55
CA ARG A 248 -15.16 -43.24 15.78
C ARG A 248 -13.95 -42.38 16.14
N GLY A 249 -12.98 -42.92 16.88
CA GLY A 249 -11.74 -42.21 17.21
C GLY A 249 -10.84 -41.99 15.99
N VAL A 250 -10.73 -42.99 15.13
CA VAL A 250 -9.96 -42.93 13.88
C VAL A 250 -10.59 -41.96 12.87
N MET A 251 -11.92 -42.02 12.69
CA MET A 251 -12.65 -41.04 11.88
C MET A 251 -12.37 -39.61 12.36
N SER A 252 -12.23 -39.40 13.67
CA SER A 252 -11.92 -38.06 14.22
C SER A 252 -10.50 -37.56 13.93
N SER A 253 -9.48 -38.41 13.93
CA SER A 253 -8.10 -38.01 13.56
C SER A 253 -7.95 -37.73 12.07
N LEU A 254 -8.60 -38.55 11.24
CA LEU A 254 -8.62 -38.36 9.80
C LEU A 254 -9.43 -37.12 9.41
N GLU A 255 -10.56 -36.87 10.06
CA GLU A 255 -11.31 -35.60 9.93
C GLU A 255 -10.47 -34.40 10.35
N VAL A 256 -9.60 -34.53 11.35
CA VAL A 256 -8.65 -33.48 11.75
C VAL A 256 -7.60 -33.27 10.68
N ALA A 257 -7.02 -34.33 10.11
CA ALA A 257 -6.05 -34.23 9.01
C ALA A 257 -6.68 -33.61 7.75
N VAL A 258 -7.91 -33.99 7.41
CA VAL A 258 -8.70 -33.39 6.32
C VAL A 258 -9.00 -31.91 6.61
N LYS A 259 -9.33 -31.55 7.85
CA LYS A 259 -9.53 -30.14 8.25
C LYS A 259 -8.25 -29.32 8.17
N VAL A 260 -7.10 -29.89 8.54
CA VAL A 260 -5.79 -29.22 8.44
C VAL A 260 -5.39 -29.08 6.96
N ALA A 261 -5.55 -30.14 6.16
CA ALA A 261 -5.28 -30.09 4.73
C ALA A 261 -6.20 -29.10 4.01
N LEU A 262 -7.49 -29.09 4.35
CA LEU A 262 -8.45 -28.10 3.87
C LEU A 262 -8.07 -26.69 4.31
N GLY A 263 -7.63 -26.50 5.56
CA GLY A 263 -7.17 -25.21 6.07
C GLY A 263 -5.96 -24.68 5.30
N ASN A 264 -4.98 -25.54 5.06
CA ASN A 264 -3.77 -25.19 4.31
C ASN A 264 -4.08 -24.92 2.83
N GLN A 265 -4.87 -25.78 2.17
CA GLN A 265 -5.28 -25.58 0.78
C GLN A 265 -6.18 -24.35 0.62
N LEU A 266 -7.04 -24.06 1.59
CA LEU A 266 -7.89 -22.87 1.58
C LEU A 266 -7.05 -21.61 1.73
N ALA A 267 -6.05 -21.61 2.61
CA ALA A 267 -5.10 -20.51 2.71
C ALA A 267 -4.35 -20.33 1.37
N ASP A 268 -3.75 -21.40 0.84
CA ASP A 268 -3.05 -21.38 -0.44
C ASP A 268 -3.93 -20.85 -1.59
N GLU A 269 -5.14 -21.37 -1.76
CA GLU A 269 -6.06 -20.96 -2.84
C GLU A 269 -6.58 -19.52 -2.65
N THR A 270 -6.75 -19.07 -1.41
CA THR A 270 -7.10 -17.67 -1.13
C THR A 270 -5.97 -16.73 -1.57
N PHE A 271 -4.71 -17.17 -1.48
CA PHE A 271 -3.53 -16.38 -1.86
C PHE A 271 -3.01 -16.62 -3.29
N ARG A 272 -3.37 -17.71 -3.98
CA ARG A 272 -2.85 -18.01 -5.34
C ARG A 272 -3.38 -17.09 -6.44
N GLY A 273 -4.62 -16.62 -6.34
CA GLY A 273 -5.23 -15.75 -7.36
C GLY A 273 -5.02 -14.26 -7.10
N GLU A 274 -5.55 -13.79 -5.97
CA GLU A 274 -5.52 -12.37 -5.58
C GLU A 274 -4.65 -12.13 -4.34
N GLY A 275 -3.81 -13.10 -3.95
CA GLY A 275 -3.01 -12.99 -2.74
C GLY A 275 -2.02 -11.84 -2.77
N ALA A 276 -1.50 -11.48 -3.94
CA ALA A 276 -0.65 -10.29 -4.10
C ALA A 276 -1.43 -9.00 -3.75
N LEU A 277 -2.66 -8.85 -4.28
CA LEU A 277 -3.52 -7.72 -3.95
C LEU A 277 -3.91 -7.72 -2.47
N LEU A 278 -4.32 -8.88 -1.94
CA LEU A 278 -4.68 -9.02 -0.53
C LEU A 278 -3.50 -8.67 0.40
N ALA A 279 -2.31 -9.19 0.10
CA ALA A 279 -1.09 -8.87 0.84
C ALA A 279 -0.74 -7.38 0.72
N GLN A 280 -0.91 -6.77 -0.46
CA GLN A 280 -0.74 -5.33 -0.64
C GLN A 280 -1.70 -4.53 0.26
N LEU A 281 -2.99 -4.88 0.27
CA LEU A 281 -4.00 -4.20 1.08
C LEU A 281 -3.74 -4.39 2.58
N GLN A 282 -3.35 -5.61 2.99
CA GLN A 282 -2.96 -5.90 4.38
C GLN A 282 -1.71 -5.13 4.79
N SER A 283 -0.68 -5.07 3.94
CA SER A 283 0.53 -4.29 4.23
C SER A 283 0.21 -2.81 4.46
N ARG A 284 -0.64 -2.21 3.62
CA ARG A 284 -1.11 -0.83 3.80
C ARG A 284 -1.91 -0.65 5.08
N LEU A 285 -2.85 -1.55 5.36
CA LEU A 285 -3.66 -1.51 6.59
C LEU A 285 -2.77 -1.51 7.84
N HIS A 286 -1.81 -2.43 7.91
CA HIS A 286 -0.89 -2.55 9.04
C HIS A 286 0.04 -1.33 9.14
N SER A 287 0.42 -0.72 8.02
CA SER A 287 1.20 0.53 8.03
C SER A 287 0.42 1.69 8.64
N SER A 288 -0.85 1.91 8.23
CA SER A 288 -1.68 2.97 8.80
C SER A 288 -1.97 2.71 10.28
N LYS A 289 -2.20 1.46 10.69
CA LYS A 289 -2.32 1.10 12.11
C LYS A 289 -1.06 1.44 12.90
N ALA A 290 0.12 1.12 12.38
CA ALA A 290 1.37 1.41 13.05
C ALA A 290 1.56 2.93 13.24
N ARG A 291 1.22 3.75 12.23
CA ARG A 291 1.25 5.22 12.35
C ARG A 291 0.26 5.75 13.39
N ILE A 292 -0.96 5.21 13.46
CA ILE A 292 -1.94 5.57 14.50
C ILE A 292 -1.39 5.22 15.89
N MET A 293 -0.83 4.02 16.06
CA MET A 293 -0.25 3.59 17.34
C MET A 293 0.97 4.44 17.73
N GLN A 294 1.79 4.84 16.76
CA GLN A 294 2.88 5.80 16.98
C GLN A 294 2.33 7.14 17.50
N ALA A 295 1.29 7.68 16.87
CA ALA A 295 0.64 8.93 17.32
C ALA A 295 -0.02 8.80 18.70
N GLU A 296 -0.30 7.57 19.15
CA GLU A 296 -0.76 7.26 20.51
C GLU A 296 0.38 6.97 21.51
N ASN A 297 1.64 7.07 21.10
CA ASN A 297 2.83 6.68 21.87
C ASN A 297 2.87 5.20 22.29
N LYS A 298 2.16 4.32 21.55
CA LYS A 298 2.14 2.87 21.74
C LYS A 298 3.17 2.19 20.83
N ILE A 299 4.45 2.47 21.08
CA ILE A 299 5.56 2.07 20.19
C ILE A 299 5.73 0.54 20.08
N PRO A 300 5.62 -0.26 21.16
CA PRO A 300 5.74 -1.72 21.05
C PRO A 300 4.65 -2.33 20.16
N GLU A 301 3.41 -1.86 20.26
CA GLU A 301 2.31 -2.30 19.41
C GLU A 301 2.50 -1.84 17.96
N ALA A 302 2.97 -0.59 17.76
CA ALA A 302 3.32 -0.07 16.44
C ALA A 302 4.40 -0.92 15.76
N LEU A 303 5.38 -1.41 16.52
CA LEU A 303 6.44 -2.29 16.00
C LEU A 303 5.89 -3.63 15.51
N ILE A 304 4.93 -4.21 16.23
CA ILE A 304 4.27 -5.46 15.82
C ILE A 304 3.52 -5.23 14.50
N GLU A 305 2.73 -4.16 14.41
CA GLU A 305 1.99 -3.82 13.19
C GLU A 305 2.95 -3.52 12.02
N ALA A 306 4.08 -2.85 12.26
CA ALA A 306 5.09 -2.62 11.24
C ALA A 306 5.77 -3.92 10.75
N SER A 307 6.00 -4.88 11.64
CA SER A 307 6.53 -6.19 11.25
C SER A 307 5.55 -6.96 10.36
N GLN A 308 4.25 -6.86 10.64
CA GLN A 308 3.20 -7.43 9.80
C GLN A 308 3.13 -6.71 8.45
N ALA A 309 3.25 -5.38 8.44
CA ALA A 309 3.29 -4.60 7.22
C ALA A 309 4.48 -5.02 6.31
N LEU A 310 5.65 -5.24 6.89
CA LEU A 310 6.84 -5.74 6.18
C LEU A 310 6.63 -7.15 5.62
N TYR A 311 6.10 -8.07 6.44
CA TYR A 311 5.78 -9.43 6.00
C TYR A 311 4.87 -9.41 4.77
N PHE A 312 3.74 -8.72 4.85
CA PHE A 312 2.80 -8.64 3.72
C PHE A 312 3.35 -7.87 2.52
N SER A 313 4.19 -6.85 2.73
CA SER A 313 4.87 -6.17 1.62
C SER A 313 5.81 -7.12 0.87
N SER A 314 6.57 -7.94 1.61
CA SER A 314 7.49 -8.90 1.02
C SER A 314 6.76 -9.98 0.21
N LEU A 315 5.55 -10.37 0.63
CA LEU A 315 4.69 -11.28 -0.12
C LEU A 315 4.08 -10.64 -1.36
N ALA A 316 3.65 -9.38 -1.27
CA ALA A 316 2.96 -8.68 -2.36
C ALA A 316 3.91 -8.26 -3.49
N TYR A 317 5.06 -7.69 -3.13
CA TYR A 317 5.97 -7.02 -4.06
C TYR A 317 7.33 -7.72 -4.18
N GLY A 318 7.60 -8.71 -3.34
CA GLY A 318 8.91 -9.35 -3.23
C GLY A 318 9.88 -8.59 -2.33
N VAL A 319 10.96 -9.29 -1.95
CA VAL A 319 12.00 -8.79 -1.05
C VAL A 319 12.86 -7.66 -1.65
N ASN A 320 12.88 -7.55 -2.97
CA ASN A 320 13.73 -6.59 -3.70
C ASN A 320 12.99 -5.32 -4.14
N SER A 321 11.77 -5.09 -3.64
CA SER A 321 10.96 -3.93 -4.03
C SER A 321 11.20 -2.71 -3.13
N LEU A 322 11.00 -1.52 -3.69
CA LEU A 322 10.99 -0.26 -2.94
C LEU A 322 9.91 -0.27 -1.83
N GLN A 323 8.78 -0.92 -2.07
CA GLN A 323 7.71 -1.05 -1.07
C GLN A 323 8.16 -1.86 0.15
N THR A 324 8.92 -2.93 -0.06
CA THR A 324 9.52 -3.68 1.05
C THR A 324 10.58 -2.84 1.76
N ALA A 325 11.41 -2.10 1.02
CA ALA A 325 12.38 -1.17 1.62
C ALA A 325 11.71 -0.11 2.51
N LEU A 326 10.59 0.47 2.06
CA LEU A 326 9.76 1.39 2.82
C LEU A 326 9.31 0.80 4.17
N LYS A 327 8.81 -0.44 4.15
CA LYS A 327 8.39 -1.10 5.40
C LYS A 327 9.56 -1.47 6.29
N THR A 328 10.73 -1.76 5.72
CA THR A 328 11.97 -1.93 6.50
C THR A 328 12.39 -0.64 7.17
N PHE A 329 12.35 0.51 6.49
CA PHE A 329 12.63 1.80 7.11
C PHE A 329 11.67 2.11 8.27
N MET A 330 10.37 1.87 8.06
CA MET A 330 9.36 2.03 9.11
C MET A 330 9.62 1.13 10.33
N LEU A 331 10.02 -0.13 10.09
CA LEU A 331 10.40 -1.06 11.16
C LEU A 331 11.66 -0.57 11.91
N CYS A 332 12.65 -0.03 11.20
CA CYS A 332 13.84 0.55 11.81
C CYS A 332 13.51 1.76 12.68
N ASP A 333 12.61 2.64 12.24
CA ASP A 333 12.17 3.82 12.99
C ASP A 333 11.55 3.40 14.34
N PHE A 334 10.55 2.52 14.32
CA PHE A 334 9.92 2.02 15.55
C PHE A 334 10.86 1.14 16.39
N GLY A 335 11.75 0.41 15.74
CA GLY A 335 12.77 -0.40 16.41
C GLY A 335 13.74 0.47 17.23
N GLY A 336 14.17 1.61 16.66
CA GLY A 336 14.99 2.59 17.35
C GLY A 336 14.25 3.25 18.51
N GLN A 337 12.98 3.63 18.31
CA GLN A 337 12.15 4.26 19.35
C GLN A 337 11.84 3.32 20.51
N SER A 338 11.59 2.03 20.23
CA SER A 338 11.26 1.02 21.26
C SER A 338 12.45 0.53 22.06
N LYS A 339 13.69 0.73 21.58
CA LYS A 339 14.94 0.18 22.14
C LYS A 339 14.93 -1.36 22.27
N ILE A 340 14.07 -2.04 21.52
CA ILE A 340 14.00 -3.51 21.50
C ILE A 340 15.12 -4.09 20.64
N PHE A 341 15.47 -3.42 19.54
CA PHE A 341 16.54 -3.86 18.64
C PHE A 341 17.89 -3.32 19.07
N SER A 342 18.93 -4.14 18.88
CA SER A 342 20.30 -3.69 19.06
C SER A 342 20.71 -2.73 17.95
N HIS A 343 21.67 -1.85 18.24
CA HIS A 343 22.23 -0.91 17.27
C HIS A 343 22.74 -1.61 16.00
N GLY A 344 23.36 -2.78 16.15
CA GLY A 344 23.82 -3.59 15.02
C GLY A 344 22.70 -4.11 14.12
N GLN A 345 21.57 -4.52 14.71
CA GLN A 345 20.39 -4.96 13.95
C GLN A 345 19.78 -3.79 13.17
N LEU A 346 19.60 -2.64 13.81
CA LEU A 346 19.09 -1.42 13.16
C LEU A 346 19.99 -0.99 12.00
N LYS A 347 21.30 -0.96 12.23
CA LYS A 347 22.30 -0.65 11.20
C LYS A 347 22.20 -1.60 10.01
N SER A 348 22.13 -2.91 10.23
CA SER A 348 22.03 -3.89 9.14
C SER A 348 20.75 -3.74 8.32
N ALA A 349 19.61 -3.53 8.98
CA ALA A 349 18.32 -3.38 8.32
C ALA A 349 18.25 -2.08 7.53
N LEU A 350 18.82 -0.99 8.06
CA LEU A 350 18.89 0.29 7.39
C LEU A 350 19.76 0.23 6.12
N ILE A 351 20.95 -0.37 6.20
CA ILE A 351 21.83 -0.57 5.04
C ILE A 351 21.12 -1.42 3.98
N GLN A 352 20.40 -2.46 4.39
CA GLN A 352 19.63 -3.28 3.45
C GLN A 352 18.53 -2.47 2.75
N ALA A 353 17.75 -1.67 3.51
CA ALA A 353 16.71 -0.82 2.94
C ALA A 353 17.29 0.22 1.96
N GLN A 354 18.45 0.78 2.27
CA GLN A 354 19.15 1.75 1.42
C GLN A 354 19.69 1.12 0.14
N ASN A 355 20.27 -0.07 0.22
CA ASN A 355 20.70 -0.81 -0.96
C ASN A 355 19.54 -1.12 -1.91
N LEU A 356 18.37 -1.44 -1.35
CA LEU A 356 17.15 -1.63 -2.14
C LEU A 356 16.69 -0.34 -2.81
N MET A 357 16.64 0.76 -2.05
CA MET A 357 16.28 2.09 -2.57
C MET A 357 17.24 2.54 -3.68
N LYS A 358 18.56 2.38 -3.48
CA LYS A 358 19.63 2.60 -4.46
C LYS A 358 19.37 1.79 -5.73
N LYS A 359 19.12 0.50 -5.60
CA LYS A 359 18.84 -0.39 -6.74
C LYS A 359 17.61 0.04 -7.53
N THR A 360 16.51 0.38 -6.85
CA THR A 360 15.28 0.82 -7.54
C THR A 360 15.49 2.15 -8.28
N LEU A 361 16.23 3.10 -7.72
CA LEU A 361 16.57 4.34 -8.40
C LEU A 361 17.38 4.09 -9.68
N LEU A 362 18.36 3.19 -9.61
CA LEU A 362 19.16 2.80 -10.76
C LEU A 362 18.31 2.15 -11.86
N GLU A 363 17.41 1.23 -11.48
CA GLU A 363 16.48 0.60 -12.42
C GLU A 363 15.55 1.62 -13.07
N TYR A 364 15.02 2.57 -12.29
CA TYR A 364 14.10 3.60 -12.78
C TYR A 364 14.74 4.57 -13.77
N TYR A 365 15.99 5.01 -13.51
CA TYR A 365 16.70 5.96 -14.36
C TYR A 365 17.62 5.31 -15.41
N SER A 366 17.75 3.97 -15.42
CA SER A 366 18.57 3.21 -16.37
C SER A 366 18.42 3.65 -17.83
N PRO A 367 17.21 3.86 -18.38
CA PRO A 367 17.07 4.30 -19.78
C PRO A 367 17.76 5.65 -20.06
N VAL A 368 17.65 6.61 -19.14
CA VAL A 368 18.26 7.94 -19.28
C VAL A 368 19.77 7.85 -19.15
N ILE A 369 20.24 7.05 -18.17
CA ILE A 369 21.66 6.80 -17.95
C ILE A 369 22.31 6.27 -19.22
N ILE A 370 21.73 5.24 -19.83
CA ILE A 370 22.26 4.61 -21.06
C ILE A 370 22.34 5.63 -22.20
N VAL A 371 21.31 6.47 -22.37
CA VAL A 371 21.31 7.52 -23.41
C VAL A 371 22.42 8.54 -23.16
N ILE A 372 22.58 9.00 -21.92
CA ILE A 372 23.62 9.98 -21.58
C ILE A 372 25.02 9.38 -21.73
N GLU A 373 25.23 8.14 -21.28
CA GLU A 373 26.49 7.43 -21.47
C GLU A 373 26.85 7.28 -22.94
N GLN A 374 25.88 6.98 -23.80
CA GLN A 374 26.11 6.90 -25.24
C GLN A 374 26.49 8.27 -25.81
N LEU A 375 25.84 9.36 -25.38
CA LEU A 375 26.20 10.71 -25.80
C LEU A 375 27.60 11.15 -25.33
N ILE A 376 28.03 10.69 -24.16
CA ILE A 376 29.40 10.88 -23.66
C ILE A 376 30.39 10.08 -24.52
N LYS A 377 30.10 8.80 -24.82
CA LYS A 377 30.94 7.96 -25.70
C LYS A 377 31.07 8.55 -27.10
N ASP A 378 30.00 9.11 -27.63
CA ASP A 378 29.96 9.80 -28.91
C ASP A 378 30.67 11.17 -28.88
N LYS A 379 31.21 11.60 -27.73
CA LYS A 379 31.80 12.93 -27.47
C LYS A 379 30.86 14.11 -27.82
N LYS A 380 29.55 13.86 -27.83
CA LYS A 380 28.52 14.88 -28.07
C LYS A 380 28.26 15.73 -26.83
N ILE A 381 28.66 15.22 -25.67
CA ILE A 381 28.55 15.84 -24.34
C ILE A 381 29.91 15.70 -23.64
N ALA A 382 30.41 16.79 -23.04
CA ALA A 382 31.59 16.74 -22.18
C ALA A 382 31.23 16.10 -20.83
N SER A 383 32.17 15.38 -20.21
CA SER A 383 31.96 14.63 -18.96
C SER A 383 31.66 15.50 -17.73
N SER A 384 31.69 16.82 -17.86
CA SER A 384 31.36 17.79 -16.83
C SER A 384 30.13 18.59 -17.25
N THR A 385 29.00 18.37 -16.58
CA THR A 385 27.91 19.35 -16.41
C THR A 385 27.40 19.99 -17.71
N CYS A 386 26.82 19.18 -18.61
CA CYS A 386 26.22 19.72 -19.83
C CYS A 386 24.74 20.02 -19.64
N ALA A 387 24.32 21.25 -19.93
CA ALA A 387 22.91 21.67 -19.98
C ALA A 387 22.02 20.73 -20.83
N LYS A 388 22.60 20.00 -21.80
CA LYS A 388 21.91 18.97 -22.59
C LYS A 388 21.50 17.73 -21.79
N ALA A 389 22.32 17.28 -20.83
CA ALA A 389 21.95 16.16 -19.96
C ALA A 389 20.79 16.56 -19.03
N LYS A 390 20.83 17.79 -18.49
CA LYS A 390 19.72 18.37 -17.71
C LYS A 390 18.44 18.49 -18.55
N ALA A 391 18.54 18.93 -19.80
CA ALA A 391 17.41 18.98 -20.71
C ALA A 391 16.83 17.58 -20.99
N LEU A 392 17.66 16.56 -21.23
CA LEU A 392 17.22 15.18 -21.44
C LEU A 392 16.56 14.58 -20.20
N LEU A 393 17.07 14.88 -18.99
CA LEU A 393 16.45 14.44 -17.76
C LEU A 393 15.11 15.15 -17.52
N GLN A 394 15.05 16.46 -17.76
CA GLN A 394 13.81 17.22 -17.70
C GLN A 394 12.80 16.70 -18.73
N GLU A 395 13.26 16.39 -19.95
CA GLU A 395 12.46 15.74 -20.97
C GLU A 395 12.03 14.35 -20.52
N TYR A 396 12.87 13.51 -19.91
CA TYR A 396 12.46 12.20 -19.40
C TYR A 396 11.41 12.33 -18.29
N ASN A 397 11.63 13.26 -17.36
CA ASN A 397 10.68 13.56 -16.30
C ASN A 397 9.37 14.14 -16.84
N LYS A 398 9.40 14.84 -17.99
CA LYS A 398 8.23 15.39 -18.70
C LYS A 398 7.60 14.40 -19.69
N ALA A 399 8.37 13.45 -20.21
CA ALA A 399 7.99 12.59 -21.30
C ALA A 399 7.05 11.51 -20.78
N GLY A 400 5.91 11.39 -21.45
CA GLY A 400 4.85 10.42 -21.14
C GLY A 400 5.21 8.97 -21.49
N PHE A 401 6.47 8.55 -21.37
CA PHE A 401 6.84 7.13 -21.52
C PHE A 401 6.24 6.27 -20.42
N MET A 402 5.84 6.88 -19.29
CA MET A 402 5.00 6.29 -18.26
C MET A 402 3.68 7.04 -18.17
N ALA A 403 2.60 6.32 -17.81
CA ALA A 403 1.37 6.98 -17.37
C ALA A 403 1.72 7.95 -16.22
N GLU A 404 1.16 9.16 -16.26
CA GLU A 404 1.38 10.21 -15.24
C GLU A 404 1.22 9.68 -13.81
N GLU A 405 0.34 8.70 -13.66
CA GLU A 405 0.02 8.00 -12.42
C GLU A 405 1.17 7.14 -11.88
N ASP A 406 1.89 6.42 -12.74
CA ASP A 406 3.01 5.56 -12.30
C ASP A 406 4.19 6.43 -11.86
N ARG A 407 4.38 7.58 -12.53
CA ARG A 407 5.34 8.61 -12.11
C ARG A 407 4.99 9.19 -10.74
N LEU A 408 3.72 9.57 -10.53
CA LEU A 408 3.25 10.10 -9.24
C LEU A 408 3.36 9.05 -8.13
N GLY A 409 3.06 7.78 -8.42
CA GLY A 409 3.21 6.66 -7.50
C GLY A 409 4.66 6.46 -7.05
N PHE A 410 5.58 6.35 -8.02
CA PHE A 410 7.00 6.19 -7.73
C PHE A 410 7.57 7.39 -6.95
N ARG A 411 7.22 8.62 -7.32
CA ARG A 411 7.66 9.82 -6.58
C ARG A 411 7.14 9.84 -5.15
N ALA A 412 5.88 9.47 -4.93
CA ALA A 412 5.33 9.39 -3.59
C ALA A 412 6.03 8.32 -2.73
N ASP A 413 6.29 7.14 -3.31
CA ASP A 413 7.05 6.07 -2.64
C ASP A 413 8.48 6.52 -2.31
N LEU A 414 9.16 7.16 -3.25
CA LEU A 414 10.51 7.66 -3.07
C LEU A 414 10.58 8.79 -2.02
N LYS A 415 9.60 9.70 -2.02
CA LYS A 415 9.47 10.76 -1.00
C LYS A 415 9.31 10.16 0.39
N GLU A 416 8.43 9.17 0.54
CA GLU A 416 8.21 8.48 1.81
C GLU A 416 9.48 7.77 2.28
N ALA A 417 10.21 7.10 1.36
CA ALA A 417 11.45 6.39 1.69
C ALA A 417 12.54 7.37 2.15
N THR A 418 12.61 8.53 1.51
CA THR A 418 13.53 9.61 1.84
C THR A 418 13.27 10.14 3.26
N LEU A 419 12.01 10.48 3.56
CA LEU A 419 11.60 10.95 4.88
C LEU A 419 11.86 9.91 5.98
N MET A 420 11.60 8.63 5.72
CA MET A 420 11.86 7.56 6.69
C MET A 420 13.37 7.32 6.88
N SER A 421 14.16 7.38 5.81
CA SER A 421 15.62 7.27 5.90
C SER A 421 16.23 8.42 6.69
N GLU A 422 15.70 9.64 6.58
CA GLU A 422 16.12 10.80 7.37
C GLU A 422 15.89 10.60 8.87
N ARG A 423 14.72 10.07 9.25
CA ARG A 423 14.42 9.75 10.66
C ARG A 423 15.37 8.69 11.22
N CYS A 424 15.79 7.75 10.40
CA CYS A 424 16.64 6.64 10.81
C CYS A 424 18.15 6.94 10.76
N ILE A 425 18.60 8.02 10.10
CA ILE A 425 20.02 8.26 9.82
C ILE A 425 20.88 8.39 11.09
N PHE A 426 20.27 8.82 12.20
CA PHE A 426 20.94 8.96 13.49
C PHE A 426 21.36 7.61 14.09
N ASN A 427 20.76 6.50 13.63
CA ASN A 427 21.15 5.15 14.02
C ASN A 427 22.42 4.66 13.30
N LEU A 428 23.05 5.49 12.46
CA LEU A 428 24.31 5.17 11.81
C LEU A 428 25.48 5.88 12.49
N ASP A 429 26.52 5.09 12.75
CA ASP A 429 27.82 5.61 13.18
C ASP A 429 28.40 6.52 12.11
N GLU A 430 29.26 7.47 12.52
CA GLU A 430 30.00 8.29 11.57
C GLU A 430 30.93 7.41 10.73
N GLY A 431 30.82 7.52 9.40
CA GLY A 431 31.55 6.69 8.46
C GLY A 431 30.89 6.64 7.07
N ALA A 432 31.46 5.82 6.18
CA ALA A 432 31.05 5.72 4.78
C ALA A 432 29.57 5.43 4.59
N ALA A 433 28.99 4.55 5.41
CA ALA A 433 27.55 4.24 5.34
C ALA A 433 26.71 5.51 5.52
N LYS A 434 26.94 6.29 6.58
CA LYS A 434 26.18 7.52 6.86
C LYS A 434 26.33 8.57 5.75
N ILE A 435 27.51 8.68 5.13
CA ILE A 435 27.76 9.56 3.98
C ILE A 435 26.93 9.09 2.78
N GLU A 436 26.96 7.80 2.46
CA GLU A 436 26.16 7.21 1.38
C GLU A 436 24.65 7.42 1.61
N CYS A 437 24.18 7.32 2.85
CA CYS A 437 22.78 7.62 3.18
C CYS A 437 22.42 9.08 2.94
N LYS A 438 23.26 10.02 3.40
CA LYS A 438 23.04 11.46 3.19
C LYS A 438 22.98 11.75 1.69
N PHE A 439 23.89 11.15 0.93
CA PHE A 439 23.91 11.28 -0.51
C PHE A 439 22.63 10.76 -1.16
N LEU A 440 22.21 9.54 -0.80
CA LEU A 440 21.00 8.91 -1.32
C LEU A 440 19.75 9.73 -0.99
N ILE A 441 19.65 10.26 0.24
CA ILE A 441 18.57 11.16 0.66
C ILE A 441 18.53 12.41 -0.22
N LYS A 442 19.66 13.11 -0.37
CA LYS A 442 19.75 14.32 -1.19
C LYS A 442 19.37 14.05 -2.65
N LEU A 443 19.92 12.98 -3.22
CA LEU A 443 19.61 12.56 -4.59
C LEU A 443 18.11 12.28 -4.75
N SER A 444 17.51 11.61 -3.76
CA SER A 444 16.09 11.24 -3.79
C SER A 444 15.18 12.45 -3.66
N ARG A 445 15.52 13.42 -2.80
CA ARG A 445 14.80 14.71 -2.72
C ARG A 445 14.77 15.41 -4.07
N PHE A 446 15.92 15.51 -4.74
CA PHE A 446 15.98 16.12 -6.08
C PHE A 446 15.14 15.37 -7.13
N CYS A 447 15.05 14.04 -7.04
CA CYS A 447 14.22 13.26 -7.97
C CYS A 447 12.70 13.51 -7.77
N VAL A 448 12.32 13.86 -6.54
CA VAL A 448 10.93 14.01 -6.11
C VAL A 448 10.45 15.45 -6.26
N GLU A 449 11.28 16.41 -5.85
CA GLU A 449 10.95 17.83 -5.79
C GLU A 449 11.30 18.50 -7.13
N GLU A 450 10.45 19.40 -7.60
CA GLU A 450 10.84 20.25 -8.74
C GLU A 450 11.96 21.16 -8.25
N PRO A 451 13.14 21.19 -8.91
CA PRO A 451 14.31 21.84 -8.34
C PRO A 451 14.06 23.33 -8.14
N VAL A 452 13.98 23.74 -6.87
CA VAL A 452 13.80 25.14 -6.49
C VAL A 452 15.20 25.79 -6.37
N GLY A 453 15.91 25.88 -7.51
CA GLY A 453 17.12 26.71 -7.63
C GLY A 453 18.46 25.98 -7.71
N LYS A 454 19.56 26.77 -7.68
CA LYS A 454 20.94 26.33 -7.88
C LYS A 454 21.59 25.70 -6.63
N VAL A 455 21.06 25.99 -5.44
CA VAL A 455 21.68 25.69 -4.14
C VAL A 455 21.74 24.18 -3.87
N GLU A 456 20.72 23.43 -4.26
CA GLU A 456 20.64 21.98 -4.00
C GLU A 456 21.68 21.16 -4.78
N ILE A 457 22.17 21.69 -5.92
CA ILE A 457 23.13 20.99 -6.78
C ILE A 457 24.55 21.08 -6.20
N GLU A 458 24.95 22.24 -5.70
CA GLU A 458 26.27 22.45 -5.07
C GLU A 458 26.42 21.58 -3.81
N GLU A 459 25.35 21.47 -3.02
CA GLU A 459 25.30 20.59 -1.85
C GLU A 459 25.37 19.09 -2.17
N LEU A 460 24.92 18.69 -3.37
CA LEU A 460 25.01 17.31 -3.86
C LEU A 460 26.43 16.99 -4.35
N GLU A 461 27.07 17.94 -5.03
CA GLU A 461 28.46 17.84 -5.48
C GLU A 461 29.44 17.78 -4.29
N GLU A 462 29.18 18.54 -3.24
CA GLU A 462 29.98 18.50 -2.00
C GLU A 462 29.96 17.10 -1.36
N VAL A 463 28.77 16.52 -1.15
CA VAL A 463 28.63 15.18 -0.56
C VAL A 463 29.14 14.09 -1.52
N ALA A 464 29.04 14.30 -2.83
CA ALA A 464 29.63 13.39 -3.83
C ALA A 464 31.17 13.37 -3.75
N GLY A 465 31.79 14.52 -3.43
CA GLY A 465 33.24 14.64 -3.26
C GLY A 465 33.79 13.84 -2.08
N GLU A 466 32.96 13.58 -1.06
CA GLU A 466 33.30 12.77 0.11
C GLU A 466 33.24 11.25 -0.15
N LEU A 467 32.58 10.81 -1.23
CA LEU A 467 32.50 9.40 -1.62
C LEU A 467 33.72 9.03 -2.47
N GLU A 468 34.65 8.24 -1.91
CA GLU A 468 35.84 7.79 -2.64
C GLU A 468 35.46 6.93 -3.87
N HIS A 469 35.80 7.46 -5.05
CA HIS A 469 36.04 6.80 -6.35
C HIS A 469 35.21 5.55 -6.69
N GLY A 470 34.25 5.74 -7.61
CA GLY A 470 33.69 4.68 -8.45
C GLY A 470 32.25 4.27 -8.14
N ASP A 471 31.60 4.91 -7.17
CA ASP A 471 30.23 4.56 -6.83
C ASP A 471 29.26 4.94 -7.96
N VAL A 472 28.44 3.97 -8.36
CA VAL A 472 27.41 4.14 -9.42
C VAL A 472 26.47 5.31 -9.09
N LEU A 473 26.33 5.65 -7.81
CA LEU A 473 25.60 6.82 -7.31
C LEU A 473 26.27 8.16 -7.67
N VAL A 474 27.60 8.24 -7.57
CA VAL A 474 28.38 9.40 -8.04
C VAL A 474 28.29 9.51 -9.56
N HIS A 475 28.30 8.37 -10.26
CA HIS A 475 28.09 8.36 -11.71
C HIS A 475 26.67 8.79 -12.10
N LEU A 476 25.65 8.28 -11.41
CA LEU A 476 24.26 8.67 -11.58
C LEU A 476 24.08 10.16 -11.31
N ALA A 477 24.65 10.68 -10.23
CA ALA A 477 24.61 12.12 -9.95
C ALA A 477 25.36 12.93 -11.01
N LYS A 478 26.57 12.55 -11.42
CA LYS A 478 27.28 13.21 -12.53
C LYS A 478 26.53 13.16 -13.87
N ILE A 479 25.61 12.20 -14.02
CA ILE A 479 24.76 12.05 -15.20
C ILE A 479 23.47 12.88 -15.06
N ILE A 480 22.90 12.94 -13.85
CA ILE A 480 21.70 13.71 -13.51
C ILE A 480 22.01 15.22 -13.42
N PHE A 481 23.22 15.59 -12.96
CA PHE A 481 23.66 16.94 -12.61
C PHE A 481 24.88 17.36 -13.42
#